data_AF-A0A368H901-F1
#
_entry.id   AF-A0A368H901-F1
#
_cell.length_a   1.000
_cell.length_b   1.000
_cell.length_c   1.000
_cell.angle_alpha   90.00
_cell.angle_beta   90.00
_cell.angle_gamma   90.00
#
_symmetry.space_group_name_H-M   'P 1'
#
loop_
_entity.id
_entity.type
_entity.pdbx_description
1 polymer ?
#
loop_
_entity_poly.entity_id
_entity_poly.type
_entity_poly.pdbx_seq_one_letter_code
_entity_poly.pdbx_strand_id
1 'polypeptide(L)'
;MRLLLVVLVVLFTLESRAKQLAAVPGCPDLDVLEAEVDASADFLNHLLLCFCKVQAKEKVEISCLYGSNLDHLQKATAAVRDANLTTDKISFQHIEFAESGLPAFGELAPSLSTLEIRECTNFDPLLIPENAFKGLETSLKNLTIDSCNLKEIPEALKDLNQLETLVLANNKFENISADVFSGKKKVCSYPFNGQTCE
;
A
#
# COMPACT_ATOMS: atom_id res chain seq x y z
N MET A 1 37.54 -43.36 -18.49
CA MET A 1 37.86 -42.02 -17.95
C MET A 1 37.13 -40.93 -18.74
N ARG A 2 35.78 -40.92 -18.73
CA ARG A 2 34.92 -39.90 -19.38
C ARG A 2 33.51 -39.85 -18.74
N LEU A 3 33.42 -40.02 -17.42
CA LEU A 3 32.14 -39.89 -16.69
C LEU A 3 32.11 -38.76 -15.66
N LEU A 4 33.22 -38.01 -15.48
CA LEU A 4 33.34 -36.96 -14.46
C LEU A 4 33.00 -35.54 -14.97
N LEU A 5 32.81 -35.34 -16.27
CA LEU A 5 32.56 -34.01 -16.86
C LEU A 5 31.07 -33.62 -16.95
N VAL A 6 30.15 -34.59 -16.92
CA VAL A 6 28.70 -34.30 -17.06
C VAL A 6 28.08 -33.86 -15.74
N VAL A 7 28.63 -34.28 -14.60
CA VAL A 7 28.10 -33.92 -13.27
C VAL A 7 28.38 -32.46 -12.91
N LEU A 8 29.48 -31.87 -13.41
CA LEU A 8 29.80 -30.47 -13.13
C LEU A 8 28.87 -29.48 -13.86
N VAL A 9 28.41 -29.82 -15.06
CA VAL A 9 27.53 -28.91 -15.85
C VAL A 9 26.10 -28.88 -15.30
N VAL A 10 25.66 -29.93 -14.61
CA VAL A 10 24.32 -29.99 -13.99
C VAL A 10 24.29 -29.32 -12.60
N LEU A 11 25.44 -29.19 -11.92
CA LEU A 11 25.50 -28.46 -10.65
C LEU A 11 25.54 -26.93 -10.84
N PHE A 12 26.00 -26.44 -12.00
CA PHE A 12 25.97 -25.00 -12.31
C PHE A 12 24.59 -24.47 -12.75
N THR A 13 23.59 -25.32 -12.99
CA THR A 13 22.21 -24.87 -13.26
C THR A 13 21.37 -24.72 -11.99
N LEU A 14 21.91 -25.03 -10.81
CA LEU A 14 21.24 -24.78 -9.52
C LEU A 14 21.60 -23.44 -8.87
N GLU A 15 22.55 -22.68 -9.44
CA GLU A 15 22.95 -21.35 -8.94
C GLU A 15 22.62 -20.20 -9.89
N SER A 16 21.95 -20.45 -11.03
CA SER A 16 21.50 -19.41 -11.97
C SER A 16 19.99 -19.15 -11.97
N ARG A 17 19.24 -19.66 -10.97
CA ARG A 17 17.96 -19.06 -10.57
C ARG A 17 18.25 -17.76 -9.81
N ALA A 18 18.82 -16.78 -10.51
CA ALA A 18 18.57 -15.39 -10.17
C ALA A 18 17.05 -15.29 -10.04
N LYS A 19 16.58 -14.95 -8.84
CA LYS A 19 15.17 -14.82 -8.47
C LYS A 19 14.44 -14.14 -9.63
N GLN A 20 13.73 -14.92 -10.43
CA GLN A 20 12.78 -14.35 -11.36
C GLN A 20 11.70 -13.79 -10.45
N LEU A 21 11.76 -12.47 -10.26
CA LEU A 21 10.83 -11.73 -9.43
C LEU A 21 9.44 -12.16 -9.89
N ALA A 22 8.66 -12.78 -9.00
CA ALA A 22 7.33 -13.23 -9.36
C ALA A 22 6.55 -12.00 -9.81
N ALA A 23 6.11 -11.98 -11.06
CA ALA A 23 5.31 -10.88 -11.60
C ALA A 23 3.83 -11.11 -11.28
N VAL A 24 3.05 -10.04 -11.13
CA VAL A 24 1.60 -10.11 -10.99
C VAL A 24 0.97 -9.88 -12.37
N PRO A 25 0.36 -10.88 -13.02
CA PRO A 25 -0.28 -10.69 -14.32
C PRO A 25 -1.36 -9.60 -14.24
N GLY A 26 -1.30 -8.60 -15.12
CA GLY A 26 -2.24 -7.49 -15.12
C GLY A 26 -1.98 -6.41 -14.06
N CYS A 27 -0.84 -6.45 -13.35
CA CYS A 27 -0.38 -5.36 -12.50
C CYS A 27 1.14 -5.16 -12.65
N PRO A 28 1.59 -4.03 -13.23
CA PRO A 28 2.99 -3.82 -13.54
C PRO A 28 3.84 -3.65 -12.28
N ASP A 29 5.10 -4.07 -12.32
CA ASP A 29 6.07 -3.83 -11.25
C ASP A 29 6.87 -2.57 -11.57
N LEU A 30 6.87 -1.60 -10.65
CA LEU A 30 7.54 -0.30 -10.82
C LEU A 30 9.05 -0.46 -11.07
N ASP A 31 9.68 -1.47 -10.45
CA ASP A 31 11.13 -1.69 -10.57
C ASP A 31 11.53 -2.24 -11.96
N VAL A 32 10.56 -2.67 -12.77
CA VAL A 32 10.77 -3.29 -14.09
C VAL A 32 10.46 -2.30 -15.22
N LEU A 33 9.75 -1.22 -14.95
CA LEU A 33 9.27 -0.26 -15.96
C LEU A 33 10.34 0.66 -16.53
N GLU A 34 11.52 0.76 -15.92
CA GLU A 34 12.64 1.55 -16.46
C GLU A 34 13.21 0.95 -17.77
N ALA A 35 12.85 -0.28 -18.13
CA ALA A 35 13.41 -0.98 -19.29
C ALA A 35 12.60 -0.84 -20.60
N GLU A 36 11.33 -0.41 -20.54
CA GLU A 36 10.43 -0.41 -21.70
C GLU A 36 9.49 0.81 -21.68
N VAL A 37 10.02 2.01 -21.94
CA VAL A 37 9.18 3.18 -22.22
C VAL A 37 8.97 3.28 -23.72
N ASP A 38 7.98 2.53 -24.24
CA ASP A 38 7.37 2.88 -25.52
C ASP A 38 6.24 3.88 -25.24
N ALA A 39 6.51 5.16 -25.50
CA ALA A 39 5.61 6.29 -25.22
C ALA A 39 4.42 6.37 -26.20
N SER A 40 3.79 5.23 -26.51
CA SER A 40 2.62 5.17 -27.37
C SER A 40 1.38 5.70 -26.63
N ALA A 41 0.47 6.34 -27.37
CA ALA A 41 -0.78 6.84 -26.80
C ALA A 41 -1.65 5.72 -26.20
N ASP A 42 -1.59 4.51 -26.77
CA ASP A 42 -2.31 3.34 -26.25
C ASP A 42 -1.71 2.86 -24.92
N PHE A 43 -0.39 2.90 -24.76
CA PHE A 43 0.26 2.61 -23.47
C PHE A 43 -0.15 3.61 -22.40
N LEU A 44 -0.16 4.91 -22.73
CA LEU A 44 -0.59 5.96 -21.80
C LEU A 44 -2.07 5.82 -21.41
N ASN A 45 -2.93 5.36 -22.32
CA ASN A 45 -4.35 5.11 -22.06
C ASN A 45 -4.63 3.85 -21.24
N HIS A 46 -3.70 2.88 -21.21
CA HIS A 46 -3.77 1.65 -20.42
C HIS A 46 -2.81 1.65 -19.23
N LEU A 47 -2.19 2.80 -18.93
CA LEU A 47 -1.20 2.91 -17.88
C LEU A 47 -1.87 2.63 -16.54
N LEU A 48 -1.59 1.46 -15.98
CA LEU A 48 -1.92 1.15 -14.60
C LEU A 48 -1.01 2.01 -13.73
N LEU A 49 -1.61 2.96 -13.04
CA LEU A 49 -0.89 3.90 -12.16
C LEU A 49 -0.71 3.34 -10.73
N CYS A 50 -1.27 2.15 -10.48
CA CYS A 50 -0.94 1.31 -9.35
C CYS A 50 -0.06 0.15 -9.80
N PHE A 51 1.04 -0.04 -9.06
CA PHE A 51 2.09 -1.02 -9.35
C PHE A 51 2.12 -2.11 -8.28
N CYS A 52 2.43 -3.34 -8.66
CA CYS A 52 2.48 -4.48 -7.76
C CYS A 52 3.90 -5.04 -7.66
N LYS A 53 4.41 -5.11 -6.44
CA LYS A 53 5.70 -5.74 -6.14
C LYS A 53 5.49 -6.95 -5.26
N VAL A 54 5.91 -8.12 -5.75
CA VAL A 54 5.83 -9.36 -4.97
C VAL A 54 6.94 -9.40 -3.93
N GLN A 55 6.54 -9.61 -2.69
CA GLN A 55 7.38 -9.74 -1.52
C GLN A 55 7.49 -11.22 -1.11
N ALA A 56 8.26 -11.49 -0.05
CA ALA A 56 8.35 -12.83 0.50
C ALA A 56 6.97 -13.36 0.97
N LYS A 57 6.80 -14.69 0.92
CA LYS A 57 5.59 -15.39 1.38
C LYS A 57 4.31 -15.00 0.62
N GLU A 58 4.42 -14.82 -0.69
CA GLU A 58 3.24 -14.58 -1.58
C GLU A 58 2.46 -13.31 -1.25
N LYS A 59 3.13 -12.36 -0.57
CA LYS A 59 2.58 -11.05 -0.24
C LYS A 59 2.89 -10.05 -1.35
N VAL A 60 1.99 -9.09 -1.55
CA VAL A 60 2.14 -8.04 -2.55
C VAL A 60 2.02 -6.68 -1.90
N GLU A 61 2.94 -5.80 -2.26
CA GLU A 61 2.86 -4.36 -2.03
C GLU A 61 2.28 -3.70 -3.27
N ILE A 62 1.17 -3.00 -3.12
CA ILE A 62 0.56 -2.18 -4.16
C ILE A 62 0.93 -0.72 -3.91
N SER A 63 1.50 -0.06 -4.91
CA SER A 63 1.89 1.35 -4.84
C SER A 63 1.16 2.14 -5.91
N CYS A 64 0.25 3.02 -5.50
CA CYS A 64 -0.52 3.89 -6.37
C CYS A 64 0.09 5.30 -6.35
N LEU A 65 0.52 5.77 -7.52
CA LEU A 65 1.21 7.03 -7.70
C LEU A 65 0.30 8.10 -8.30
N TYR A 66 0.85 9.30 -8.50
CA TYR A 66 0.17 10.44 -9.11
C TYR A 66 -0.63 10.04 -10.36
N GLY A 67 -1.88 10.51 -10.42
CA GLY A 67 -2.85 10.18 -11.47
C GLY A 67 -3.64 8.90 -11.24
N SER A 68 -3.29 8.06 -10.26
CA SER A 68 -4.12 6.91 -9.91
C SER A 68 -5.46 7.33 -9.34
N ASN A 69 -6.41 6.40 -9.36
CA ASN A 69 -7.74 6.54 -8.80
C ASN A 69 -8.20 5.19 -8.25
N LEU A 70 -9.42 5.11 -7.72
CA LEU A 70 -9.93 3.90 -7.11
C LEU A 70 -10.16 2.74 -8.09
N ASP A 71 -10.40 3.01 -9.38
CA ASP A 71 -10.50 1.96 -10.41
C ASP A 71 -9.13 1.31 -10.66
N HIS A 72 -8.04 2.09 -10.67
CA HIS A 72 -6.68 1.53 -10.73
C HIS A 72 -6.38 0.63 -9.54
N LEU A 73 -6.79 1.04 -8.33
CA LEU A 73 -6.65 0.21 -7.13
C LEU A 73 -7.45 -1.10 -7.25
N GLN A 74 -8.71 -1.01 -7.68
CA GLN A 74 -9.58 -2.19 -7.85
C GLN A 74 -9.01 -3.18 -8.87
N LYS A 75 -8.44 -2.68 -9.97
CA LYS A 75 -7.76 -3.52 -10.97
C LYS A 75 -6.51 -4.19 -10.39
N ALA A 76 -5.69 -3.44 -9.64
CA ALA A 76 -4.49 -3.99 -9.02
C ALA A 76 -4.82 -5.06 -7.97
N THR A 77 -5.80 -4.82 -7.08
CA THR A 77 -6.20 -5.82 -6.08
C THR A 77 -6.86 -7.05 -6.72
N ALA A 78 -7.64 -6.88 -7.79
CA ALA A 78 -8.17 -7.98 -8.57
C ALA A 78 -7.05 -8.82 -9.22
N ALA A 79 -6.05 -8.17 -9.84
CA ALA A 79 -4.89 -8.86 -10.42
C ALA A 79 -4.11 -9.68 -9.38
N VAL A 80 -3.90 -9.13 -8.18
CA VAL A 80 -3.26 -9.85 -7.07
C VAL A 80 -4.07 -11.07 -6.65
N ARG A 81 -5.38 -10.91 -6.47
CA ARG A 81 -6.29 -12.00 -6.12
C ARG A 81 -6.32 -13.10 -7.19
N ASP A 82 -6.42 -12.71 -8.46
CA ASP A 82 -6.51 -13.64 -9.59
C ASP A 82 -5.19 -14.42 -9.79
N ALA A 83 -4.08 -13.87 -9.29
CA ALA A 83 -2.78 -14.54 -9.20
C ALA A 83 -2.62 -15.44 -7.96
N ASN A 84 -3.66 -15.60 -7.12
CA ASN A 84 -3.61 -16.30 -5.83
C ASN A 84 -2.58 -15.73 -4.84
N LEU A 85 -2.30 -14.43 -4.91
CA LEU A 85 -1.41 -13.73 -4.00
C LEU A 85 -2.21 -12.91 -2.98
N THR A 86 -1.54 -12.41 -1.95
CA THR A 86 -2.19 -11.62 -0.88
C THR A 86 -1.69 -10.19 -0.87
N THR A 87 -2.59 -9.22 -1.01
CA THR A 87 -2.25 -7.80 -0.78
C THR A 87 -2.00 -7.57 0.71
N ASP A 88 -0.76 -7.25 1.06
CA ASP A 88 -0.32 -7.02 2.44
C ASP A 88 -0.11 -5.54 2.75
N LYS A 89 0.31 -4.78 1.73
CA LYS A 89 0.58 -3.35 1.83
C LYS A 89 -0.04 -2.61 0.66
N ILE A 90 -0.67 -1.47 0.96
CA ILE A 90 -1.11 -0.50 -0.04
C ILE A 90 -0.49 0.85 0.33
N SER A 91 0.10 1.52 -0.66
CA SER A 91 0.60 2.88 -0.52
C SER A 91 0.00 3.80 -1.59
N PHE A 92 -0.35 5.01 -1.17
CA PHE A 92 -0.83 6.10 -2.00
C PHE A 92 0.10 7.29 -1.81
N GLN A 93 0.61 7.84 -2.91
CA GLN A 93 1.47 9.02 -2.87
C GLN A 93 1.04 10.02 -3.95
N HIS A 94 0.88 11.29 -3.57
CA HIS A 94 0.45 12.36 -4.49
C HIS A 94 -0.90 12.05 -5.18
N ILE A 95 -1.86 11.53 -4.42
CA ILE A 95 -3.17 11.10 -4.93
C ILE A 95 -4.24 12.14 -4.62
N GLU A 96 -5.16 12.32 -5.58
CA GLU A 96 -6.43 12.98 -5.38
C GLU A 96 -7.53 11.94 -5.17
N PHE A 97 -8.16 11.94 -4.00
CA PHE A 97 -9.32 11.09 -3.73
C PHE A 97 -10.60 11.76 -4.22
N ALA A 98 -11.54 10.96 -4.69
CA ALA A 98 -12.89 11.43 -5.03
C ALA A 98 -13.62 11.96 -3.78
N GLU A 99 -14.70 12.72 -3.99
CA GLU A 99 -15.54 13.23 -2.89
C GLU A 99 -16.10 12.13 -1.98
N SER A 100 -16.21 10.89 -2.48
CA SER A 100 -16.60 9.72 -1.69
C SER A 100 -15.58 9.31 -0.64
N GLY A 101 -14.35 9.83 -0.70
CA GLY A 101 -13.27 9.50 0.21
C GLY A 101 -12.66 8.13 -0.02
N LEU A 102 -12.12 7.55 1.06
CA LEU A 102 -11.48 6.24 1.04
C LEU A 102 -12.48 5.09 0.77
N PRO A 103 -12.07 4.05 0.03
CA PRO A 103 -12.88 2.86 -0.18
C PRO A 103 -12.92 1.98 1.09
N ALA A 104 -13.82 0.99 1.11
CA ALA A 104 -13.81 -0.07 2.10
C ALA A 104 -12.64 -1.05 1.83
N PHE A 105 -11.48 -0.79 2.44
CA PHE A 105 -10.26 -1.57 2.18
C PHE A 105 -10.39 -3.05 2.53
N GLY A 106 -11.21 -3.41 3.53
CA GLY A 106 -11.45 -4.81 3.88
C GLY A 106 -12.11 -5.63 2.76
N GLU A 107 -12.88 -4.99 1.88
CA GLU A 107 -13.48 -5.66 0.71
C GLU A 107 -12.45 -5.89 -0.41
N LEU A 108 -11.49 -4.96 -0.56
CA LEU A 108 -10.48 -5.01 -1.60
C LEU A 108 -9.25 -5.85 -1.22
N ALA A 109 -8.85 -5.79 0.05
CA ALA A 109 -7.64 -6.41 0.58
C ALA A 109 -7.86 -6.87 2.04
N PRO A 110 -8.54 -8.01 2.27
CA PRO A 110 -8.96 -8.44 3.61
C PRO A 110 -7.81 -8.82 4.56
N SER A 111 -6.60 -8.99 4.04
CA SER A 111 -5.38 -9.29 4.83
C SER A 111 -4.42 -8.11 4.93
N LEU A 112 -4.89 -6.90 4.58
CA LEU A 112 -4.07 -5.69 4.60
C LEU A 112 -3.51 -5.46 6.01
N SER A 113 -2.19 -5.35 6.10
CA SER A 113 -1.47 -5.12 7.35
C SER A 113 -0.86 -3.73 7.44
N THR A 114 -0.56 -3.13 6.29
CA THR A 114 0.04 -1.78 6.20
C THR A 114 -0.71 -0.94 5.18
N LEU A 115 -1.18 0.23 5.60
CA LEU A 115 -1.75 1.24 4.71
C LEU A 115 -1.00 2.56 4.88
N GLU A 116 -0.51 3.11 3.79
CA GLU A 116 0.16 4.40 3.77
C GLU A 116 -0.54 5.32 2.77
N ILE A 117 -0.97 6.48 3.23
CA ILE A 117 -1.54 7.54 2.40
C ILE A 117 -0.75 8.80 2.71
N ARG A 118 -0.02 9.31 1.73
CA ARG A 118 0.89 10.44 1.90
C ARG A 118 0.65 11.48 0.83
N GLU A 119 0.80 12.75 1.21
CA GLU A 119 0.86 13.87 0.28
C GLU A 119 -0.42 13.95 -0.58
N CYS A 120 -1.60 13.93 0.06
CA CYS A 120 -2.86 14.08 -0.66
C CYS A 120 -2.92 15.45 -1.35
N THR A 121 -3.40 15.49 -2.59
CA THR A 121 -3.42 16.73 -3.40
C THR A 121 -4.74 17.50 -3.29
N ASN A 122 -5.79 16.92 -2.71
CA ASN A 122 -7.07 17.59 -2.48
C ASN A 122 -6.89 18.85 -1.60
N PHE A 123 -7.63 19.91 -1.93
CA PHE A 123 -7.71 21.10 -1.08
C PHE A 123 -8.48 20.84 0.22
N ASP A 124 -9.54 20.02 0.13
CA ASP A 124 -10.35 19.63 1.28
C ASP A 124 -9.70 18.50 2.09
N PRO A 125 -10.09 18.32 3.36
CA PRO A 125 -9.66 17.19 4.17
C PRO A 125 -10.01 15.86 3.50
N LEU A 126 -9.10 14.89 3.59
CA LEU A 126 -9.38 13.53 3.15
C LEU A 126 -10.61 12.98 3.90
N LEU A 127 -11.64 12.60 3.15
CA LEU A 127 -12.82 11.95 3.71
C LEU A 127 -12.51 10.49 4.02
N ILE A 128 -12.73 10.10 5.28
CA ILE A 128 -12.54 8.74 5.77
C ILE A 128 -13.87 8.24 6.31
N PRO A 129 -14.67 7.53 5.49
CA PRO A 129 -15.94 6.95 5.91
C PRO A 129 -15.79 5.95 7.06
N GLU A 130 -16.81 5.79 7.90
CA GLU A 130 -16.80 4.86 9.04
C GLU A 130 -16.46 3.41 8.64
N ASN A 131 -16.86 2.99 7.43
CA ASN A 131 -16.61 1.65 6.92
C ASN A 131 -15.27 1.49 6.18
N ALA A 132 -14.43 2.53 6.08
CA ALA A 132 -13.19 2.50 5.30
C ALA A 132 -12.26 1.35 5.74
N PHE A 133 -12.23 1.05 7.05
CA PHE A 133 -11.38 -0.01 7.62
C PHE A 133 -12.15 -1.20 8.17
N LYS A 134 -13.45 -1.32 7.87
CA LYS A 134 -14.26 -2.45 8.31
C LYS A 134 -13.69 -3.77 7.78
N GLY A 135 -13.57 -4.77 8.64
CA GLY A 135 -12.98 -6.07 8.32
C GLY A 135 -11.46 -6.13 8.46
N LEU A 136 -10.79 -5.02 8.81
CA LEU A 136 -9.35 -4.93 9.03
C LEU A 136 -8.95 -4.80 10.50
N GLU A 137 -9.91 -4.91 11.42
CA GLU A 137 -9.74 -4.67 12.87
C GLU A 137 -8.65 -5.57 13.48
N THR A 138 -8.45 -6.76 12.91
CA THR A 138 -7.46 -7.73 13.35
C THR A 138 -6.20 -7.81 12.49
N SER A 139 -6.23 -7.27 11.27
CA SER A 139 -5.13 -7.41 10.31
C SER A 139 -4.26 -6.16 10.21
N LEU A 140 -4.86 -4.97 10.29
CA LEU A 140 -4.17 -3.70 10.08
C LEU A 140 -3.32 -3.35 11.29
N LYS A 141 -2.01 -3.26 11.07
CA LYS A 141 -1.00 -3.00 12.10
C LYS A 141 -0.34 -1.65 11.96
N ASN A 142 -0.17 -1.17 10.73
CA ASN A 142 0.48 0.09 10.45
C ASN A 142 -0.42 0.96 9.58
N LEU A 143 -0.77 2.13 10.09
CA LEU A 143 -1.53 3.13 9.35
C LEU A 143 -0.77 4.45 9.34
N THR A 144 -0.51 4.96 8.14
CA THR A 144 -0.02 6.33 7.95
C THR A 144 -0.99 7.12 7.10
N ILE A 145 -1.41 8.29 7.59
CA ILE A 145 -2.14 9.31 6.84
C ILE A 145 -1.41 10.64 7.05
N ASP A 146 -0.53 10.99 6.13
CA ASP A 146 0.41 12.09 6.26
C ASP A 146 0.12 13.18 5.22
N SER A 147 0.06 14.44 5.66
CA SER A 147 -0.20 15.59 4.79
C SER A 147 -1.48 15.43 3.96
N CYS A 148 -2.60 15.09 4.60
CA CYS A 148 -3.91 14.88 3.95
C CYS A 148 -5.02 15.77 4.50
N ASN A 149 -4.64 16.94 5.03
CA ASN A 149 -5.55 17.99 5.48
C ASN A 149 -6.59 17.57 6.54
N LEU A 150 -6.39 16.46 7.26
CA LEU A 150 -7.33 16.01 8.28
C LEU A 150 -7.48 17.07 9.37
N LYS A 151 -8.72 17.39 9.74
CA LYS A 151 -9.04 18.38 10.78
C LYS A 151 -9.46 17.74 12.11
N GLU A 152 -9.92 16.50 12.05
CA GLU A 152 -10.37 15.70 13.19
C GLU A 152 -9.93 14.25 13.03
N ILE A 153 -9.82 13.53 14.16
CA ILE A 153 -9.51 12.10 14.12
C ILE A 153 -10.78 11.35 13.68
N PRO A 154 -10.75 10.58 12.59
CA PRO A 154 -11.93 9.90 12.09
C PRO A 154 -12.35 8.73 12.99
N GLU A 155 -13.65 8.59 13.24
CA GLU A 155 -14.24 7.51 14.06
C GLU A 155 -13.87 6.11 13.54
N ALA A 156 -13.62 5.96 12.24
CA ALA A 156 -13.18 4.71 11.62
C ALA A 156 -11.91 4.10 12.25
N LEU A 157 -11.10 4.88 12.98
CA LEU A 157 -9.88 4.41 13.64
C LEU A 157 -10.11 3.77 15.00
N LYS A 158 -11.29 3.98 15.59
CA LYS A 158 -11.61 3.57 16.95
C LYS A 158 -11.50 2.06 17.16
N ASP A 159 -11.96 1.29 16.19
CA ASP A 159 -12.02 -0.18 16.29
C ASP A 159 -10.71 -0.89 15.90
N LEU A 160 -9.71 -0.14 15.40
CA LEU A 160 -8.43 -0.67 14.95
C LEU A 160 -7.47 -0.99 16.11
N ASN A 161 -7.89 -1.84 17.03
CA ASN A 161 -7.20 -2.13 18.29
C ASN A 161 -5.88 -2.90 18.11
N GLN A 162 -5.61 -3.46 16.93
CA GLN A 162 -4.35 -4.13 16.62
C GLN A 162 -3.27 -3.22 16.01
N LEU A 163 -3.55 -1.92 15.83
CA LEU A 163 -2.56 -0.97 15.33
C LEU A 163 -1.35 -0.89 16.27
N GLU A 164 -0.20 -1.27 15.71
CA GLU A 164 1.11 -1.14 16.32
C GLU A 164 1.67 0.26 16.06
N THR A 165 1.42 0.81 14.87
CA THR A 165 1.88 2.14 14.46
C THR A 165 0.73 2.96 13.86
N LEU A 166 0.53 4.18 14.36
CA LEU A 166 -0.37 5.18 13.78
C LEU A 166 0.38 6.49 13.54
N VAL A 167 0.49 6.90 12.28
CA VAL A 167 1.10 8.18 11.87
C VAL A 167 0.04 9.08 11.24
N LEU A 168 -0.21 10.23 11.85
CA LEU A 168 -1.12 11.28 11.36
C LEU A 168 -0.41 12.64 11.21
N ALA A 169 0.87 12.62 10.82
CA ALA A 169 1.70 13.81 10.73
C ALA A 169 1.19 14.81 9.65
N ASN A 170 1.60 16.07 9.77
CA ASN A 170 1.37 17.14 8.79
C ASN A 170 -0.10 17.37 8.37
N ASN A 171 -1.05 16.99 9.21
CA ASN A 171 -2.46 17.31 9.03
C ASN A 171 -2.82 18.69 9.63
N LYS A 172 -4.10 19.04 9.65
CA LYS A 172 -4.64 20.34 10.09
C LYS A 172 -5.47 20.22 11.35
N PHE A 173 -5.11 19.30 12.25
CA PHE A 173 -5.83 19.11 13.50
C PHE A 173 -5.75 20.37 14.37
N GLU A 174 -6.89 20.85 14.85
CA GLU A 174 -6.95 22.00 15.75
C GLU A 174 -6.71 21.59 17.21
N ASN A 175 -7.28 20.44 17.63
CA ASN A 175 -7.10 19.86 18.95
C ASN A 175 -7.09 18.33 18.85
N ILE A 176 -6.12 17.68 19.48
CA ILE A 176 -6.06 16.22 19.60
C ILE A 176 -5.96 15.85 21.08
N SER A 177 -6.92 15.09 21.59
CA SER A 177 -6.83 14.51 22.94
C SER A 177 -6.03 13.21 22.90
N ALA A 178 -5.20 12.98 23.92
CA ALA A 178 -4.44 11.74 24.06
C ALA A 178 -5.33 10.49 24.19
N ASP A 179 -6.56 10.64 24.70
CA ASP A 179 -7.48 9.52 24.93
C ASP A 179 -7.86 8.80 23.63
N VAL A 180 -7.84 9.51 22.49
CA VAL A 180 -8.15 8.95 21.16
C VAL A 180 -7.12 7.92 20.71
N PHE A 181 -5.93 7.95 21.31
CA PHE A 181 -4.82 7.04 21.02
C PHE A 181 -4.65 5.93 22.06
N SER A 182 -5.57 5.83 23.02
CA SER A 182 -5.52 4.79 24.04
C SER A 182 -5.48 3.38 23.41
N GLY A 183 -4.53 2.56 23.86
CA GLY A 183 -4.33 1.20 23.36
C GLY A 183 -3.44 1.06 22.11
N LYS A 184 -2.96 2.16 21.51
CA LYS A 184 -2.01 2.13 20.38
C LYS A 184 -0.56 2.09 20.90
N LYS A 185 0.29 1.25 20.30
CA LYS A 185 1.67 1.03 20.80
C LYS A 185 2.64 2.16 20.42
N LYS A 186 2.56 2.67 19.19
CA LYS A 186 3.35 3.81 18.69
C LYS A 186 2.42 4.77 17.96
N VAL A 187 2.39 6.03 18.39
CA VAL A 187 1.57 7.07 17.76
C VAL A 187 2.43 8.29 17.47
N CYS A 188 2.27 8.80 16.26
CA CYS A 188 2.99 9.93 15.71
C CYS A 188 1.96 10.88 15.10
N SER A 189 1.75 12.07 15.65
CA SER A 189 0.85 13.07 15.04
C SER A 189 1.36 14.48 15.29
N TYR A 190 0.96 15.43 14.45
CA TYR A 190 1.27 16.85 14.62
C TYR A 190 -0.03 17.65 14.52
N PRO A 191 -0.35 18.57 15.45
CA PRO A 191 0.51 19.20 16.46
C PRO A 191 0.61 18.45 17.81
N PHE A 192 0.34 17.14 17.86
CA PHE A 192 0.40 16.37 19.11
C PHE A 192 1.78 16.45 19.78
N ASN A 193 1.82 16.93 21.02
CA ASN A 193 3.04 17.17 21.81
C ASN A 193 3.65 15.88 22.42
N GLY A 194 3.41 14.71 21.83
CA GLY A 194 3.87 13.41 22.33
C GLY A 194 4.66 12.64 21.28
N GLN A 195 5.99 12.63 21.45
CA GLN A 195 7.03 11.91 20.69
C GLN A 195 7.24 12.35 19.23
N THR A 196 8.47 12.80 18.97
CA THR A 196 9.04 13.02 17.64
C THR A 196 9.08 11.69 16.89
N CYS A 197 8.76 11.73 15.60
CA CYS A 197 8.79 10.57 14.72
C CYS A 197 10.26 10.26 14.37
N GLU A 198 10.92 9.39 15.14
CA GLU A 198 12.12 8.65 14.69
C GLU A 198 11.77 7.19 14.37
#